data_AF-A0AAD5EHH5-F1
#
_entry.id   AF-A0AAD5EHH5-F1
#
_cell.length_a   1.000
_cell.length_b   1.000
_cell.length_c   1.000
_cell.angle_alpha   90.00
_cell.angle_beta   90.00
_cell.angle_gamma   90.00
#
_symmetry.space_group_name_H-M   'P 1'
#
loop_
_entity.id
_entity.type
_entity.pdbx_description
1 polymer ?
#
loop_
_entity_poly.entity_id
_entity_poly.type
_entity_poly.pdbx_seq_one_letter_code
_entity_poly.pdbx_strand_id
1 'polypeptide(L)'
;MKEKKHPGDEKPRHLTSTAQHRRQMSGMDQPAFHGIQINIRSDPFQHRIPSHLNRLWQESRFRKALSRGRYRALRRYHRLTYAQRIATILGLILCCLLLLSHVGFFSGQKYDNLHHETHENPNPPPPPPPPLNEIDLLEKVYPEDGRGQATAILLNWSRLENMKIIIDNLCQYDMFQSIMVWNNNGAVNLTSQMLATPSCPSSKILIYNSPGNMHFIARYMACAMAQTPYCYFQDDDWIIQHLRSMYANFLRFPHLVHTDTNADVYSLTNWKWCFYNNPIHLHTCFSWVGTGAFASRENVVKFLKLAAVTDMDPLEFAYGDMYFTTYMNQPPYQIQNDLRELPQENAFSAGDGRIRNKIYMHKALARMMDHLKADSSAFPRHEVSPTLYERDIRAPCQDDRCLMMTNRHAFPDVRLFLYQPAVNISESERIHDEYYNSDYFIAHPYSHAVDGNDNTAWRTLDNIRAGDYFGLDLLLPIPVPVVYRLLVDQPREYFANTVIQTSINGKTWTNLNPRPRITSEPFTNAKDQLLTLCKFHVPSTKYRFIRLQTQTDLDYPYVVIDFSFSARARRDANGQLLGLDTENDGGTAFLEDYFESGDNNGRYGHEAEDRQNR
;
A
#
# COMPACT_ATOMS: atom_id res chain seq x y z
N MET A 1 51.91 -48.82 -12.74
CA MET A 1 52.42 -49.52 -11.53
C MET A 1 51.71 -48.90 -10.33
N LYS A 2 50.88 -49.53 -9.49
CA LYS A 2 50.27 -50.86 -9.30
C LYS A 2 48.81 -50.53 -8.84
N GLU A 3 47.74 -51.02 -9.49
CA GLU A 3 46.89 -52.16 -9.08
C GLU A 3 46.75 -52.36 -7.55
N LYS A 4 45.61 -52.69 -6.91
CA LYS A 4 44.19 -52.98 -7.23
C LYS A 4 43.53 -53.35 -5.89
N LYS A 5 42.25 -53.02 -5.62
CA LYS A 5 41.17 -53.96 -5.17
C LYS A 5 39.95 -53.25 -4.52
N HIS A 6 38.82 -53.36 -5.20
CA HIS A 6 37.45 -53.49 -4.67
C HIS A 6 37.10 -55.02 -4.61
N PRO A 7 35.93 -55.53 -4.12
CA PRO A 7 34.59 -54.90 -3.98
C PRO A 7 33.73 -55.36 -2.76
N GLY A 8 32.47 -54.88 -2.68
CA GLY A 8 31.35 -55.48 -1.92
C GLY A 8 30.28 -54.43 -1.58
N ASP A 9 29.28 -54.16 -2.43
CA ASP A 9 27.94 -54.80 -2.51
C ASP A 9 27.04 -54.61 -1.28
N GLU A 10 26.16 -53.60 -1.31
CA GLU A 10 24.85 -53.64 -0.63
C GLU A 10 23.75 -53.04 -1.52
N LYS A 11 22.69 -53.84 -1.72
CA LYS A 11 21.50 -53.59 -2.56
C LYS A 11 20.34 -52.99 -1.74
N PRO A 12 19.32 -52.41 -2.41
CA PRO A 12 18.32 -51.54 -1.81
C PRO A 12 17.11 -52.31 -1.24
N ARG A 13 16.50 -51.80 -0.16
CA ARG A 13 15.22 -52.28 0.37
C ARG A 13 14.05 -51.59 -0.33
N HIS A 14 13.32 -52.37 -1.12
CA HIS A 14 11.92 -52.12 -1.46
C HIS A 14 11.02 -52.44 -0.26
N LEU A 15 10.00 -51.61 -0.01
CA LEU A 15 8.84 -51.95 0.81
C LEU A 15 7.58 -51.73 -0.03
N THR A 16 6.91 -52.83 -0.31
CA THR A 16 5.61 -52.95 -0.98
C THR A 16 4.47 -52.97 0.03
N SER A 17 3.39 -52.27 -0.32
CA SER A 17 1.96 -52.69 -0.25
C SER A 17 1.40 -53.25 1.07
N THR A 18 0.34 -52.60 1.57
CA THR A 18 -0.91 -53.30 1.93
C THR A 18 -2.11 -52.40 1.70
N ALA A 19 -3.11 -52.96 1.02
CA ALA A 19 -4.41 -52.37 0.71
C ALA A 19 -5.50 -52.86 1.67
N GLN A 20 -6.67 -52.21 1.56
CA GLN A 20 -8.03 -52.63 1.96
C GLN A 20 -8.46 -52.43 3.43
N HIS A 21 -9.42 -51.52 3.65
CA HIS A 21 -10.81 -51.95 3.84
C HIS A 21 -11.85 -50.84 3.60
N ARG A 22 -12.82 -51.20 2.77
CA ARG A 22 -14.06 -50.51 2.40
C ARG A 22 -15.10 -50.72 3.51
N ARG A 23 -15.81 -49.68 3.93
CA ARG A 23 -17.16 -49.80 4.53
C ARG A 23 -18.09 -48.74 3.94
N GLN A 24 -18.99 -49.21 3.08
CA GLN A 24 -20.26 -48.57 2.76
C GLN A 24 -21.14 -48.60 3.99
N MET A 25 -21.82 -47.49 4.31
CA MET A 25 -23.11 -47.52 4.97
C MET A 25 -24.08 -46.61 4.22
N SER A 26 -25.19 -47.24 3.86
CA SER A 26 -26.36 -46.74 3.16
C SER A 26 -27.31 -45.99 4.09
N GLY A 27 -27.93 -44.93 3.55
CA GLY A 27 -29.37 -44.67 3.63
C GLY A 27 -30.02 -44.49 5.01
N MET A 28 -30.36 -43.24 5.34
CA MET A 28 -31.62 -42.91 6.02
C MET A 28 -32.08 -41.53 5.58
N ASP A 29 -33.22 -41.51 4.88
CA ASP A 29 -33.97 -40.30 4.52
C ASP A 29 -34.43 -39.56 5.78
N GLN A 30 -34.19 -38.25 5.83
CA GLN A 30 -34.87 -37.34 6.74
C GLN A 30 -35.49 -36.17 5.96
N PRO A 31 -36.73 -35.78 6.27
CA PRO A 31 -37.44 -34.73 5.53
C PRO A 31 -36.83 -33.36 5.83
N ALA A 32 -36.54 -32.61 4.77
CA ALA A 32 -36.04 -31.24 4.84
C ALA A 32 -37.13 -30.28 5.35
N PHE A 33 -37.01 -29.82 6.59
CA PHE A 33 -37.77 -28.66 7.07
C PHE A 33 -37.24 -27.39 6.40
N HIS A 34 -38.10 -26.71 5.63
CA HIS A 34 -37.86 -25.36 5.13
C HIS A 34 -37.85 -24.37 6.31
N GLY A 35 -36.67 -24.10 6.84
CA GLY A 35 -36.44 -22.99 7.75
C GLY A 35 -36.41 -21.68 6.96
N ILE A 36 -37.31 -20.76 7.28
CA ILE A 36 -37.27 -19.37 6.81
C ILE A 36 -35.92 -18.78 7.27
N GLN A 37 -34.99 -18.58 6.34
CA GLN A 37 -33.76 -17.84 6.59
C GLN A 37 -34.12 -16.35 6.66
N ILE A 38 -34.34 -15.83 7.86
CA ILE A 38 -34.36 -14.39 8.09
C ILE A 38 -32.93 -13.89 7.93
N ASN A 39 -32.65 -13.28 6.77
CA ASN A 39 -31.37 -12.70 6.42
C ASN A 39 -31.18 -11.39 7.21
N ILE A 40 -30.61 -11.47 8.42
CA ILE A 40 -30.24 -10.29 9.21
C ILE A 40 -28.93 -9.72 8.62
N ARG A 41 -29.00 -9.11 7.43
CA ARG A 41 -27.90 -8.43 6.74
C ARG A 41 -27.93 -6.91 6.88
N SER A 42 -28.92 -6.35 7.56
CA SER A 42 -29.13 -4.92 7.72
C SER A 42 -28.77 -4.42 9.13
N ASP A 43 -27.72 -4.97 9.76
CA ASP A 43 -27.22 -4.45 11.03
C ASP A 43 -26.11 -3.40 10.78
N PRO A 44 -26.39 -2.10 10.92
CA PRO A 44 -25.40 -1.03 10.70
C PRO A 44 -24.25 -1.06 11.72
N PHE A 45 -24.34 -1.87 12.78
CA PHE A 45 -23.31 -1.95 13.81
C PHE A 45 -22.22 -3.00 13.54
N GLN A 46 -22.39 -3.89 12.55
CA GLN A 46 -21.34 -4.86 12.21
C GLN A 46 -20.11 -4.23 11.54
N HIS A 47 -20.22 -2.98 11.08
CA HIS A 47 -19.16 -2.27 10.37
C HIS A 47 -18.16 -1.54 11.26
N ARG A 48 -18.28 -1.62 12.60
CA ARG A 48 -17.44 -0.87 13.55
C ARG A 48 -16.57 -1.72 14.47
N ILE A 49 -16.38 -3.00 14.18
CA ILE A 49 -15.46 -3.84 14.97
C ILE A 49 -14.12 -3.91 14.25
N PRO A 50 -13.09 -3.19 14.73
CA PRO A 50 -11.72 -3.33 14.23
C PRO A 50 -11.32 -4.79 14.04
N SER A 51 -10.61 -5.07 12.95
CA SER A 51 -10.19 -6.43 12.56
C SER A 51 -9.43 -7.16 13.69
N HIS A 52 -8.66 -6.44 14.51
CA HIS A 52 -7.97 -6.98 15.68
C HIS A 52 -8.91 -7.38 16.82
N LEU A 53 -10.00 -6.65 17.06
CA LEU A 53 -11.04 -7.04 18.03
C LEU A 53 -11.81 -8.26 17.55
N ASN A 54 -12.05 -8.37 16.24
CA ASN A 54 -12.67 -9.55 15.65
C ASN A 54 -11.75 -10.78 15.81
N ARG A 55 -10.44 -10.62 15.59
CA ARG A 55 -9.45 -11.67 15.88
C ARG A 55 -9.38 -12.03 17.37
N LEU A 56 -9.33 -11.04 18.27
CA LEU A 56 -9.37 -11.26 19.72
C LEU A 56 -10.65 -11.98 20.17
N TRP A 57 -11.80 -11.63 19.59
CA TRP A 57 -13.07 -12.30 19.86
C TRP A 57 -13.06 -13.75 19.39
N GLN A 58 -12.57 -14.00 18.17
CA GLN A 58 -12.48 -15.33 17.59
C GLN A 58 -11.54 -16.25 18.38
N GLU A 59 -10.45 -15.70 18.92
CA GLU A 59 -9.46 -16.40 19.73
C GLU A 59 -9.81 -16.44 21.24
N SER A 60 -10.82 -15.67 21.68
CA SER A 60 -11.12 -15.51 23.12
C SER A 60 -11.56 -16.81 23.81
N ARG A 61 -11.07 -17.00 25.04
CA ARG A 61 -11.57 -18.04 25.96
C ARG A 61 -13.06 -17.83 26.28
N PHE A 62 -13.54 -16.59 26.20
CA PHE A 62 -14.93 -16.22 26.42
C PHE A 62 -15.87 -16.81 25.35
N ARG A 63 -15.51 -16.77 24.06
CA ARG A 63 -16.27 -17.42 22.99
C ARG A 63 -16.32 -18.95 23.18
N LYS A 64 -15.21 -19.56 23.58
CA LYS A 64 -15.18 -20.99 23.93
C LYS A 64 -16.08 -21.29 25.15
N ALA A 65 -16.08 -20.44 26.17
CA ALA A 65 -16.97 -20.56 27.33
C ALA A 65 -18.44 -20.41 26.94
N LEU A 66 -18.79 -19.43 26.10
CA LEU A 66 -20.14 -19.24 25.55
C LEU A 66 -20.60 -20.41 24.69
N SER A 67 -19.73 -20.98 23.85
CA SER A 67 -20.07 -22.17 23.05
C SER A 67 -20.36 -23.40 23.92
N ARG A 68 -19.57 -23.60 24.98
CA ARG A 68 -19.81 -24.64 26.00
C ARG A 68 -21.09 -24.35 26.80
N GLY A 69 -21.35 -23.08 27.11
CA GLY A 69 -22.58 -22.61 27.74
C GLY A 69 -23.81 -22.90 26.90
N ARG A 70 -23.76 -22.59 25.59
CA ARG A 70 -24.81 -22.89 24.61
C ARG A 70 -25.12 -24.38 24.55
N TYR A 71 -24.10 -25.23 24.50
CA TYR A 71 -24.29 -26.68 24.49
C TYR A 71 -24.95 -27.19 25.78
N ARG A 72 -24.55 -26.66 26.94
CA ARG A 72 -25.17 -26.98 28.24
C ARG A 72 -26.62 -26.47 28.35
N ALA A 73 -26.90 -25.28 27.81
CA ALA A 73 -28.24 -24.69 27.78
C ALA A 73 -29.18 -25.50 26.87
N LEU A 74 -28.74 -25.90 25.68
CA LEU A 74 -29.50 -26.76 24.78
C LEU A 74 -29.80 -28.13 25.41
N ARG A 75 -28.83 -28.74 26.08
CA ARG A 75 -29.02 -30.01 26.77
C ARG A 75 -30.01 -29.91 27.95
N ARG A 76 -30.02 -28.78 28.66
CA ARG A 76 -31.03 -28.49 29.70
C ARG A 76 -32.40 -28.22 29.10
N TYR A 77 -32.49 -27.45 28.02
CA TYR A 77 -33.73 -27.14 27.33
C TYR A 77 -34.49 -28.41 26.89
N HIS A 78 -33.79 -29.40 26.34
CA HIS A 78 -34.41 -30.67 25.98
C HIS A 78 -34.94 -31.49 27.16
N ARG A 79 -34.45 -31.25 28.39
CA ARG A 79 -34.90 -31.93 29.62
C ARG A 79 -36.02 -31.19 30.36
N LEU A 80 -36.39 -29.98 29.91
CA LEU A 80 -37.46 -29.21 30.53
C LEU A 80 -38.83 -29.78 30.16
N THR A 81 -39.75 -29.76 31.13
CA THR A 81 -41.18 -30.05 30.90
C THR A 81 -41.81 -28.98 30.00
N TYR A 82 -42.95 -29.29 29.37
CA TYR A 82 -43.61 -28.37 28.44
C TYR A 82 -43.91 -26.99 29.08
N ALA A 83 -44.39 -26.97 30.32
CA ALA A 83 -44.63 -25.74 31.06
C ALA A 83 -43.35 -24.91 31.30
N GLN A 84 -42.24 -25.57 31.62
CA GLN A 84 -40.95 -24.90 31.80
C GLN A 84 -40.42 -24.31 30.49
N ARG A 85 -40.64 -24.97 29.34
CA ARG A 85 -40.26 -24.43 28.02
C ARG A 85 -41.02 -23.16 27.69
N ILE A 86 -42.33 -23.13 27.94
CA ILE A 86 -43.16 -21.94 27.76
C ILE A 86 -42.66 -20.79 28.64
N ALA A 87 -42.41 -21.05 29.93
CA ALA A 87 -41.87 -20.02 30.84
C ALA A 87 -40.51 -19.47 30.38
N THR A 88 -39.64 -20.34 29.86
CA THR A 88 -38.31 -19.93 29.35
C THR A 88 -38.43 -19.06 28.09
N ILE A 89 -39.35 -19.41 27.18
CA ILE A 89 -39.61 -18.62 25.96
C ILE A 89 -40.19 -17.26 26.31
N LEU A 90 -41.17 -17.20 27.22
CA LEU A 90 -41.76 -15.95 27.69
C LEU A 90 -40.71 -15.05 28.38
N GLY A 91 -39.81 -15.63 29.18
CA GLY A 91 -38.69 -14.89 29.78
C GLY A 91 -37.72 -14.32 28.74
N LEU A 92 -37.41 -15.08 27.68
CA LEU A 92 -36.57 -14.63 26.56
C LEU A 92 -37.22 -13.47 25.80
N ILE A 93 -38.51 -13.57 25.49
CA ILE A 93 -39.28 -12.51 24.83
C ILE A 93 -39.27 -11.24 25.69
N LEU A 94 -39.54 -11.35 26.99
CA LEU A 94 -39.53 -10.21 27.91
C LEU A 94 -38.14 -9.55 27.98
N CYS A 95 -37.07 -10.34 27.99
CA CYS A 95 -35.70 -9.84 28.01
C CYS A 95 -35.31 -9.13 26.69
N CYS A 96 -35.77 -9.64 25.55
CA CYS A 96 -35.59 -8.99 24.25
C CYS A 96 -36.37 -7.67 24.16
N LEU A 97 -37.61 -7.62 24.67
CA LEU A 97 -38.39 -6.39 24.73
C LEU A 97 -37.72 -5.34 25.63
N LEU A 98 -37.17 -5.75 26.78
CA LEU A 98 -36.39 -4.86 27.65
C LEU A 98 -35.14 -4.33 26.95
N LEU A 99 -34.37 -5.19 26.25
CA LEU A 99 -33.20 -4.77 25.49
C LEU A 99 -33.57 -3.81 24.33
N LEU A 100 -34.64 -4.10 23.59
CA LEU A 100 -35.12 -3.22 22.52
C LEU A 100 -35.57 -1.86 23.06
N SER A 101 -36.26 -1.84 24.21
CA SER A 101 -36.63 -0.59 24.87
C SER A 101 -35.41 0.22 25.34
N HIS A 102 -34.38 -0.46 25.86
CA HIS A 102 -33.15 0.18 26.33
C HIS A 102 -32.26 0.67 25.17
N VAL A 103 -32.23 -0.02 24.03
CA VAL A 103 -31.46 0.39 22.85
C VAL A 103 -32.20 1.49 22.07
N GLY A 104 -33.54 1.41 21.98
CA GLY A 104 -34.37 2.46 21.38
C GLY A 104 -34.29 3.80 22.10
N PHE A 105 -34.05 3.79 23.43
CA PHE A 105 -33.91 5.01 24.23
C PHE A 105 -32.59 5.78 23.99
N PHE A 106 -31.57 5.16 23.39
CA PHE A 106 -30.27 5.80 23.10
C PHE A 106 -30.04 6.14 21.63
N SER A 107 -31.02 5.92 20.74
CA SER A 107 -30.89 6.20 19.30
C SER A 107 -31.64 7.45 18.82
N GLY A 108 -32.33 8.18 19.71
CA GLY A 108 -33.22 9.28 19.34
C GLY A 108 -32.74 10.67 19.77
N GLN A 109 -31.63 11.17 19.22
CA GLN A 109 -31.34 12.62 19.22
C GLN A 109 -30.28 12.99 18.17
N LYS A 110 -30.72 13.16 16.92
CA LYS A 110 -30.15 14.09 15.91
C LYS A 110 -30.75 13.77 14.54
N TYR A 111 -31.98 14.19 14.30
CA TYR A 111 -32.49 14.46 12.94
C TYR A 111 -33.74 15.34 13.07
N ASP A 112 -33.57 16.52 13.65
CA ASP A 112 -34.55 17.60 13.55
C ASP A 112 -33.74 18.88 13.36
N ASN A 113 -33.55 19.27 12.10
CA ASN A 113 -33.27 20.64 11.64
C ASN A 113 -33.03 20.60 10.13
N LEU A 114 -34.09 20.44 9.33
CA LEU A 114 -34.11 20.95 7.95
C LEU A 114 -35.52 21.05 7.38
N HIS A 115 -36.41 21.79 8.02
CA HIS A 115 -37.63 22.27 7.36
C HIS A 115 -38.00 23.66 7.86
N HIS A 116 -37.74 24.67 7.03
CA HIS A 116 -38.59 25.86 6.91
C HIS A 116 -38.36 26.54 5.56
N GLU A 117 -39.45 26.55 4.76
CA GLU A 117 -39.93 27.60 3.84
C GLU A 117 -39.06 27.94 2.60
N THR A 118 -39.61 28.11 1.39
CA THR A 118 -40.86 28.79 0.98
C THR A 118 -41.49 28.19 -0.30
N HIS A 119 -42.82 28.26 -0.36
CA HIS A 119 -43.64 28.18 -1.57
C HIS A 119 -43.58 29.52 -2.36
N GLU A 120 -43.51 29.49 -3.70
CA GLU A 120 -44.52 30.10 -4.61
C GLU A 120 -44.16 30.04 -6.12
N ASN A 121 -45.22 29.77 -6.90
CA ASN A 121 -45.51 30.02 -8.32
C ASN A 121 -45.03 29.12 -9.49
N PRO A 122 -45.86 28.97 -10.56
CA PRO A 122 -45.76 27.91 -11.55
C PRO A 122 -45.17 28.34 -12.91
N ASN A 123 -44.33 27.44 -13.44
CA ASN A 123 -43.96 27.17 -14.84
C ASN A 123 -43.50 28.31 -15.76
N PRO A 124 -42.21 28.26 -16.13
CA PRO A 124 -41.74 28.20 -17.51
C PRO A 124 -41.31 26.75 -17.87
N PRO A 125 -41.11 26.41 -19.16
CA PRO A 125 -40.71 25.07 -19.59
C PRO A 125 -39.44 24.60 -18.88
N PRO A 126 -39.30 23.28 -18.62
CA PRO A 126 -38.20 22.77 -17.81
C PRO A 126 -36.87 23.16 -18.48
N PRO A 127 -35.98 23.87 -17.77
CA PRO A 127 -34.59 23.95 -18.21
C PRO A 127 -34.04 22.53 -18.31
N PRO A 128 -33.05 22.27 -19.19
CA PRO A 128 -32.35 20.99 -19.18
C PRO A 128 -31.95 20.67 -17.74
N PRO A 129 -32.14 19.42 -17.28
CA PRO A 129 -31.85 19.06 -15.89
C PRO A 129 -30.43 19.53 -15.57
N PRO A 130 -30.23 20.23 -14.44
CA PRO A 130 -28.89 20.66 -14.05
C PRO A 130 -27.97 19.42 -14.06
N PRO A 131 -26.72 19.56 -14.50
CA PRO A 131 -25.78 18.44 -14.53
C PRO A 131 -25.78 17.80 -13.15
N LEU A 132 -26.19 16.52 -13.10
CA LEU A 132 -26.27 15.75 -11.86
C LEU A 132 -24.87 15.80 -11.22
N ASN A 133 -24.81 16.22 -9.96
CA ASN A 133 -23.54 16.37 -9.28
C ASN A 133 -22.96 14.97 -9.00
N GLU A 134 -21.85 14.65 -9.65
CA GLU A 134 -21.12 13.41 -9.44
C GLU A 134 -20.33 13.47 -8.14
N ILE A 135 -20.42 12.41 -7.35
CA ILE A 135 -19.66 12.31 -6.12
C ILE A 135 -18.84 11.04 -6.13
N ASP A 136 -17.57 11.21 -5.81
CA ASP A 136 -16.67 10.10 -5.54
C ASP A 136 -16.95 9.57 -4.13
N LEU A 137 -17.51 8.36 -4.06
CA LEU A 137 -17.85 7.69 -2.81
C LEU A 137 -16.62 7.36 -1.96
N LEU A 138 -15.41 7.43 -2.55
CA LEU A 138 -14.15 7.12 -1.90
C LEU A 138 -13.34 8.36 -1.53
N GLU A 139 -13.81 9.57 -1.85
CA GLU A 139 -13.11 10.84 -1.56
C GLU A 139 -12.73 11.01 -0.08
N LYS A 140 -13.55 10.45 0.82
CA LYS A 140 -13.36 10.55 2.28
C LYS A 140 -13.08 9.21 2.96
N VAL A 141 -12.77 8.18 2.17
CA VAL A 141 -12.53 6.83 2.69
C VAL A 141 -11.02 6.62 2.75
N TYR A 142 -10.48 6.63 3.98
CA TYR A 142 -9.05 6.46 4.24
C TYR A 142 -8.81 5.37 5.28
N PRO A 143 -7.63 4.70 5.27
CA PRO A 143 -7.29 3.75 6.31
C PRO A 143 -7.22 4.45 7.68
N GLU A 144 -8.03 4.00 8.64
CA GLU A 144 -7.93 4.47 10.04
C GLU A 144 -6.84 3.71 10.83
N ASP A 145 -6.34 2.61 10.28
CA ASP A 145 -5.29 1.82 10.90
C ASP A 145 -4.03 2.68 11.11
N GLY A 146 -3.48 2.65 12.32
CA GLY A 146 -2.27 3.40 12.65
C GLY A 146 -2.47 4.90 12.87
N ARG A 147 -3.72 5.40 12.95
CA ARG A 147 -3.99 6.81 13.29
C ARG A 147 -3.27 7.21 14.58
N GLY A 148 -2.55 8.33 14.54
CA GLY A 148 -1.79 8.86 15.68
C GLY A 148 -0.71 7.91 16.23
N GLN A 149 -0.21 6.96 15.44
CA GLN A 149 0.85 6.03 15.88
C GLN A 149 2.24 6.41 15.38
N ALA A 150 2.38 7.51 14.64
CA ALA A 150 3.66 8.01 14.16
C ALA A 150 4.01 9.39 14.72
N THR A 151 5.30 9.65 14.94
CA THR A 151 5.84 11.00 15.09
C THR A 151 6.67 11.34 13.86
N ALA A 152 6.34 12.44 13.19
CA ALA A 152 7.18 12.96 12.12
C ALA A 152 8.39 13.68 12.73
N ILE A 153 9.56 13.47 12.18
CA ILE A 153 10.83 13.99 12.67
C ILE A 153 11.49 14.72 11.52
N LEU A 154 11.65 16.02 11.71
CA LEU A 154 12.21 16.93 10.74
C LEU A 154 13.49 17.54 11.30
N LEU A 155 14.56 17.52 10.52
CA LEU A 155 15.81 18.18 10.87
C LEU A 155 15.84 19.57 10.27
N ASN A 156 16.03 20.59 11.10
CA ASN A 156 16.21 21.96 10.66
C ASN A 156 17.67 22.41 10.86
N TRP A 157 18.23 23.07 9.85
CA TRP A 157 19.49 23.80 9.95
C TRP A 157 19.35 25.25 9.48
N SER A 158 19.02 25.45 8.20
CA SER A 158 19.01 26.79 7.58
C SER A 158 17.72 27.16 6.85
N ARG A 159 16.86 26.20 6.46
CA ARG A 159 15.75 26.45 5.53
C ARG A 159 14.38 26.41 6.23
N LEU A 160 14.16 27.42 7.08
CA LEU A 160 12.95 27.52 7.88
C LEU A 160 11.65 27.61 7.04
N GLU A 161 11.70 28.22 5.86
CA GLU A 161 10.51 28.32 4.99
C GLU A 161 10.12 26.96 4.41
N ASN A 162 11.09 26.15 3.97
CA ASN A 162 10.82 24.77 3.54
C ASN A 162 10.17 23.96 4.67
N MET A 163 10.67 24.13 5.90
CA MET A 163 10.12 23.48 7.08
C MET A 163 8.64 23.81 7.32
N LYS A 164 8.21 25.06 7.13
CA LYS A 164 6.79 25.44 7.26
C LYS A 164 5.91 24.73 6.24
N ILE A 165 6.36 24.67 4.98
CA ILE A 165 5.63 23.99 3.89
C ILE A 165 5.50 22.50 4.22
N ILE A 166 6.58 21.87 4.71
CA ILE A 166 6.58 20.46 5.09
C ILE A 166 5.65 20.21 6.29
N ILE A 167 5.69 21.06 7.33
CA ILE A 167 4.79 20.94 8.48
C ILE A 167 3.34 21.03 8.03
N ASP A 168 2.99 22.01 7.20
CA ASP A 168 1.63 22.17 6.69
C ASP A 168 1.16 20.92 5.92
N ASN A 169 2.01 20.38 5.04
CA ASN A 169 1.74 19.11 4.33
C ASN A 169 1.50 17.95 5.29
N LEU A 170 2.40 17.74 6.26
CA LEU A 170 2.30 16.63 7.21
C LEU A 170 1.08 16.75 8.14
N CYS A 171 0.62 17.96 8.46
CA CYS A 171 -0.54 18.13 9.34
C CYS A 171 -1.86 17.72 8.70
N GLN A 172 -1.92 17.55 7.37
CA GLN A 172 -3.07 17.00 6.65
C GLN A 172 -3.29 15.50 6.92
N TYR A 173 -2.28 14.81 7.48
CA TYR A 173 -2.34 13.39 7.78
C TYR A 173 -2.60 13.14 9.28
N ASP A 174 -3.51 12.20 9.54
CA ASP A 174 -3.94 11.81 10.89
C ASP A 174 -3.10 10.68 11.51
N MET A 175 -2.22 10.05 10.72
CA MET A 175 -1.22 9.09 11.22
C MET A 175 -0.23 9.73 12.21
N PHE A 176 0.03 11.04 12.08
CA PHE A 176 0.97 11.74 12.94
C PHE A 176 0.29 12.23 14.22
N GLN A 177 0.74 11.71 15.36
CA GLN A 177 0.37 12.25 16.68
C GLN A 177 1.03 13.62 16.90
N SER A 178 2.29 13.73 16.51
CA SER A 178 3.10 14.93 16.68
C SER A 178 4.13 15.06 15.56
N ILE A 179 4.61 16.28 15.36
CA ILE A 179 5.70 16.63 14.46
C ILE A 179 6.81 17.22 15.32
N MET A 180 7.93 16.51 15.43
CA MET A 180 9.11 16.96 16.15
C MET A 180 10.09 17.62 15.18
N VAL A 181 10.35 18.90 15.39
CA VAL A 181 11.38 19.66 14.69
C VAL A 181 12.63 19.70 15.57
N TRP A 182 13.68 19.03 15.11
CA TRP A 182 14.99 19.08 15.72
C TRP A 182 15.80 20.19 15.07
N ASN A 183 16.05 21.26 15.80
CA ASN A 183 16.87 22.37 15.34
C ASN A 183 18.35 22.08 15.62
N ASN A 184 19.09 21.77 14.57
CA ASN A 184 20.55 21.58 14.63
C ASN A 184 21.31 22.90 14.65
N ASN A 185 20.67 24.05 14.37
CA ASN A 185 21.35 25.33 14.33
C ASN A 185 21.40 25.99 15.71
N GLY A 186 22.53 25.81 16.42
CA GLY A 186 22.76 26.38 17.75
C GLY A 186 22.81 27.92 17.78
N ALA A 187 22.91 28.60 16.64
CA ALA A 187 22.87 30.06 16.57
C ALA A 187 21.44 30.64 16.57
N VAL A 188 20.43 29.80 16.33
CA VAL A 188 19.03 30.22 16.24
C VAL A 188 18.21 29.40 17.23
N ASN A 189 17.38 30.06 18.04
CA ASN A 189 16.45 29.35 18.94
C ASN A 189 15.05 29.37 18.33
N LEU A 190 14.59 28.23 17.82
CA LEU A 190 13.26 28.13 17.18
C LEU A 190 12.15 28.24 18.22
N THR A 191 11.10 28.98 17.87
CA THR A 191 9.86 29.13 18.65
C THR A 191 8.65 28.62 17.88
N SER A 192 7.56 28.31 18.57
CA SER A 192 6.32 27.84 17.92
C SER A 192 5.75 28.87 16.92
N GLN A 193 5.95 30.17 17.16
CA GLN A 193 5.52 31.24 16.27
C GLN A 193 6.29 31.21 14.94
N MET A 194 7.58 30.84 14.96
CA MET A 194 8.41 30.74 13.76
C MET A 194 7.99 29.59 12.84
N LEU A 195 7.33 28.57 13.38
CA LEU A 195 6.85 27.39 12.66
C LEU A 195 5.31 27.36 12.53
N ALA A 196 4.64 28.44 12.92
CA ALA A 196 3.19 28.51 12.85
C ALA A 196 2.72 28.44 11.39
N THR A 197 1.74 27.55 11.14
CA THR A 197 1.09 27.39 9.84
C THR A 197 -0.42 27.47 10.03
N PRO A 198 -1.19 27.91 9.01
CA PRO A 198 -2.65 28.02 9.12
C PRO A 198 -3.33 26.67 9.38
N SER A 199 -2.79 25.58 8.83
CA SER A 199 -3.42 24.26 8.85
C SER A 199 -2.94 23.38 10.00
N CYS A 200 -1.88 23.77 10.72
CA CYS A 200 -1.31 22.95 11.78
C CYS A 200 -1.46 23.56 13.19
N PRO A 201 -2.14 22.88 14.12
CA PRO A 201 -2.20 23.31 15.51
C PRO A 201 -0.80 23.34 16.14
N SER A 202 -0.46 24.44 16.83
CA SER A 202 0.83 24.56 17.53
C SER A 202 1.07 23.46 18.57
N SER A 203 0.01 22.87 19.12
CA SER A 203 0.09 21.74 20.06
C SER A 203 0.57 20.43 19.42
N LYS A 204 0.51 20.30 18.09
CA LYS A 204 1.03 19.15 17.33
C LYS A 204 2.53 19.28 17.07
N ILE A 205 3.09 20.49 17.17
CA ILE A 205 4.49 20.79 16.85
C ILE A 205 5.33 20.78 18.13
N LEU A 206 6.35 19.92 18.16
CA LEU A 206 7.33 19.83 19.24
C LEU A 206 8.67 20.34 18.73
N ILE A 207 9.31 21.24 19.46
CA ILE A 207 10.59 21.83 19.05
C ILE A 207 11.67 21.39 20.03
N TYR A 208 12.77 20.87 19.50
CA TYR A 208 13.99 20.63 20.26
C TYR A 208 15.11 21.51 19.71
N ASN A 209 15.59 22.45 20.53
CA ASN A 209 16.70 23.33 20.18
C ASN A 209 18.02 22.72 20.68
N SER A 210 18.80 22.15 19.76
CA SER A 210 20.09 21.56 20.10
C SER A 210 21.14 22.66 20.35
N PRO A 211 22.06 22.49 21.32
CA PRO A 211 23.15 23.44 21.54
C PRO A 211 24.15 23.51 20.38
N GLY A 212 24.13 22.53 19.46
CA GLY A 212 24.99 22.50 18.28
C GLY A 212 24.51 21.51 17.22
N ASN A 213 25.28 21.43 16.12
CA ASN A 213 24.93 20.56 15.01
C ASN A 213 25.19 19.09 15.36
N MET A 214 24.12 18.31 15.54
CA MET A 214 24.21 16.86 15.71
C MET A 214 24.09 16.11 14.37
N HIS A 215 24.18 16.82 13.25
CA HIS A 215 24.09 16.27 11.90
C HIS A 215 22.88 15.32 11.76
N PHE A 216 23.10 14.14 11.19
CA PHE A 216 22.05 13.19 10.87
C PHE A 216 21.63 12.33 12.07
N ILE A 217 22.51 12.15 13.07
CA ILE A 217 22.17 11.32 14.25
C ILE A 217 21.00 11.89 15.05
N ALA A 218 20.79 13.20 14.96
CA ALA A 218 19.68 13.94 15.54
C ALA A 218 18.31 13.27 15.28
N ARG A 219 18.03 12.79 14.06
CA ARG A 219 16.72 12.21 13.73
C ARG A 219 16.46 10.90 14.48
N TYR A 220 17.52 10.11 14.70
CA TYR A 220 17.43 8.84 15.41
C TYR A 220 17.28 9.06 16.92
N MET A 221 17.96 10.06 17.47
CA MET A 221 17.77 10.49 18.86
C MET A 221 16.34 10.99 19.09
N ALA A 222 15.84 11.86 18.21
CA ALA A 222 14.47 12.34 18.23
C ALA A 222 13.45 11.19 18.20
N CYS A 223 13.67 10.19 17.35
CA CYS A 223 12.80 9.02 17.27
C CYS A 223 12.84 8.16 18.53
N ALA A 224 14.03 7.93 19.08
CA ALA A 224 14.16 7.19 20.34
C ALA A 224 13.44 7.90 21.50
N MET A 225 13.36 9.23 21.47
CA MET A 225 12.63 10.06 22.43
C MET A 225 11.12 10.16 22.15
N ALA A 226 10.64 9.74 20.98
CA ALA A 226 9.24 9.83 20.61
C ALA A 226 8.37 8.89 21.44
N GLN A 227 7.15 9.34 21.79
CA GLN A 227 6.19 8.56 22.57
C GLN A 227 5.49 7.49 21.72
N THR A 228 5.38 7.75 20.42
CA THR A 228 4.76 6.87 19.42
C THR A 228 5.61 5.63 19.12
N PRO A 229 5.00 4.53 18.66
CA PRO A 229 5.73 3.33 18.24
C PRO A 229 6.50 3.51 16.93
N TYR A 230 6.10 4.46 16.07
CA TYR A 230 6.66 4.65 14.74
C TYR A 230 7.17 6.07 14.54
N CYS A 231 8.17 6.20 13.67
CA CYS A 231 8.77 7.47 13.30
C CYS A 231 8.73 7.63 11.79
N TYR A 232 8.51 8.86 11.36
CA TYR A 232 8.67 9.28 9.97
C TYR A 232 9.83 10.27 9.87
N PHE A 233 10.72 10.08 8.91
CA PHE A 233 11.86 10.95 8.65
C PHE A 233 11.69 11.64 7.31
N GLN A 234 12.02 12.93 7.25
CA GLN A 234 12.07 13.70 6.02
C GLN A 234 13.05 14.88 6.18
N ASP A 235 13.78 15.18 5.12
CA ASP A 235 14.66 16.35 5.01
C ASP A 235 13.91 17.55 4.44
N ASP A 236 14.49 18.74 4.57
CA ASP A 236 13.94 20.01 4.09
C ASP A 236 14.13 20.26 2.58
N ASP A 237 14.40 19.20 1.81
CA ASP A 237 14.69 19.20 0.37
C ASP A 237 13.48 18.82 -0.50
N TRP A 238 12.48 18.15 0.06
CA TRP A 238 11.41 17.50 -0.71
C TRP A 238 10.04 17.67 -0.06
N ILE A 239 8.98 17.60 -0.87
CA ILE A 239 7.60 17.39 -0.41
C ILE A 239 7.17 15.99 -0.84
N ILE A 240 6.83 15.18 0.15
CA ILE A 240 6.37 13.81 -0.04
C ILE A 240 4.84 13.81 -0.05
N GLN A 241 4.25 13.45 -1.20
CA GLN A 241 2.80 13.55 -1.43
C GLN A 241 2.06 12.26 -1.08
N HIS A 242 2.74 11.11 -1.18
CA HIS A 242 2.09 9.79 -1.14
C HIS A 242 2.21 9.08 0.22
N LEU A 243 2.00 9.84 1.30
CA LEU A 243 2.25 9.35 2.65
C LEU A 243 1.23 8.33 3.14
N ARG A 244 -0.04 8.38 2.72
CA ARG A 244 -1.04 7.37 3.11
C ARG A 244 -0.69 6.02 2.52
N SER A 245 -0.33 5.99 1.25
CA SER A 245 0.07 4.78 0.53
C SER A 245 1.31 4.17 1.16
N MET A 246 2.34 4.99 1.38
CA MET A 246 3.57 4.55 2.05
C MET A 246 3.31 4.02 3.47
N TYR A 247 2.51 4.72 4.27
CA TYR A 247 2.20 4.31 5.64
C TYR A 247 1.34 3.04 5.68
N ALA A 248 0.37 2.90 4.78
CA ALA A 248 -0.44 1.70 4.68
C ALA A 248 0.39 0.45 4.30
N ASN A 249 1.44 0.61 3.49
CA ASN A 249 2.40 -0.46 3.24
C ASN A 249 3.29 -0.74 4.46
N PHE A 250 3.77 0.32 5.13
CA PHE A 250 4.56 0.20 6.36
C PHE A 250 3.83 -0.60 7.44
N LEU A 251 2.55 -0.32 7.68
CA LEU A 251 1.75 -1.03 8.68
C LEU A 251 1.58 -2.53 8.40
N ARG A 252 1.75 -2.98 7.15
CA ARG A 252 1.76 -4.42 6.82
C ARG A 252 3.05 -5.10 7.28
N PHE A 253 4.16 -4.37 7.27
CA PHE A 253 5.51 -4.88 7.55
C PHE A 253 6.34 -3.87 8.38
N PRO A 254 5.90 -3.53 9.62
CA PRO A 254 6.51 -2.45 10.42
C PRO A 254 7.91 -2.79 10.95
N HIS A 255 8.32 -4.05 10.81
CA HIS A 255 9.68 -4.51 11.11
C HIS A 255 10.70 -4.13 10.04
N LEU A 256 10.26 -3.79 8.83
CA LEU A 256 11.12 -3.25 7.77
C LEU A 256 11.10 -1.73 7.80
N VAL A 257 12.20 -1.10 7.38
CA VAL A 257 12.20 0.33 7.07
C VAL A 257 11.53 0.50 5.71
N HIS A 258 10.56 1.40 5.61
CA HIS A 258 9.93 1.76 4.34
C HIS A 258 10.44 3.11 3.90
N THR A 259 10.84 3.25 2.64
CA THR A 259 11.40 4.48 2.10
C THR A 259 10.71 4.85 0.80
N ASP A 260 10.73 6.14 0.49
CA ASP A 260 10.18 6.68 -0.75
C ASP A 260 11.27 7.36 -1.56
N THR A 261 11.25 7.22 -2.88
CA THR A 261 12.28 7.78 -3.75
C THR A 261 11.89 7.90 -5.23
N ASN A 262 12.71 8.59 -6.01
CA ASN A 262 12.52 8.69 -7.47
C ASN A 262 13.17 7.55 -8.25
N ALA A 263 12.87 7.40 -9.54
CA ALA A 263 13.33 6.27 -10.35
C ALA A 263 14.87 6.15 -10.45
N ASP A 264 15.58 7.27 -10.58
CA ASP A 264 17.05 7.29 -10.62
C ASP A 264 17.63 6.74 -9.30
N VAL A 265 17.21 7.31 -8.17
CA VAL A 265 17.68 6.88 -6.85
C VAL A 265 17.20 5.47 -6.50
N TYR A 266 16.02 5.04 -6.96
CA TYR A 266 15.53 3.66 -6.83
C TYR A 266 16.49 2.68 -7.50
N SER A 267 17.03 3.02 -8.68
CA SER A 267 18.03 2.16 -9.35
C SER A 267 19.31 2.00 -8.52
N LEU A 268 19.73 3.04 -7.81
CA LEU A 268 20.88 2.98 -6.92
C LEU A 268 20.56 2.14 -5.67
N THR A 269 19.49 2.49 -4.97
CA THR A 269 19.19 2.01 -3.61
C THR A 269 18.47 0.66 -3.56
N ASN A 270 17.82 0.23 -4.66
CA ASN A 270 17.18 -1.07 -4.78
C ASN A 270 18.03 -2.10 -5.53
N TRP A 271 19.18 -1.71 -6.08
CA TRP A 271 20.04 -2.60 -6.87
C TRP A 271 21.53 -2.32 -6.69
N LYS A 272 22.07 -1.19 -7.17
CA LYS A 272 23.53 -0.95 -7.17
C LYS A 272 24.17 -0.85 -5.77
N TRP A 273 23.37 -0.46 -4.77
CA TRP A 273 23.74 -0.33 -3.37
C TRP A 273 23.04 -1.35 -2.46
N CYS A 274 22.73 -2.50 -3.04
CA CYS A 274 22.33 -3.70 -2.32
C CYS A 274 23.50 -4.68 -2.30
N PHE A 275 23.76 -5.28 -1.15
CA PHE A 275 24.96 -6.06 -0.88
C PHE A 275 24.58 -7.39 -0.24
N TYR A 276 24.96 -8.48 -0.90
CA TYR A 276 24.66 -9.84 -0.47
C TYR A 276 25.93 -10.68 -0.35
N ASN A 277 25.98 -11.49 0.71
CA ASN A 277 26.98 -12.54 0.89
C ASN A 277 26.39 -13.66 1.74
N ASN A 278 25.74 -14.62 1.07
CA ASN A 278 24.99 -15.72 1.70
C ASN A 278 25.84 -16.54 2.70
N PRO A 279 27.10 -16.92 2.42
CA PRO A 279 27.95 -17.63 3.37
C PRO A 279 28.11 -16.98 4.76
N ILE A 280 27.95 -15.66 4.84
CA ILE A 280 28.07 -14.89 6.10
C ILE A 280 26.76 -14.20 6.49
N HIS A 281 25.64 -14.52 5.84
CA HIS A 281 24.34 -13.94 6.12
C HIS A 281 24.29 -12.39 6.01
N LEU A 282 25.00 -11.85 5.01
CA LEU A 282 24.89 -10.45 4.63
C LEU A 282 23.78 -10.28 3.60
N HIS A 283 22.81 -9.41 3.88
CA HIS A 283 21.66 -9.11 3.02
C HIS A 283 21.14 -7.72 3.36
N THR A 284 21.77 -6.68 2.82
CA THR A 284 21.42 -5.30 3.16
C THR A 284 21.37 -4.41 1.92
N CYS A 285 20.66 -3.29 2.03
CA CYS A 285 20.73 -2.23 1.06
C CYS A 285 20.77 -0.88 1.76
N PHE A 286 21.45 0.07 1.15
CA PHE A 286 21.37 1.46 1.59
C PHE A 286 20.13 2.13 0.97
N SER A 287 19.45 2.96 1.76
CA SER A 287 18.42 3.88 1.26
C SER A 287 18.58 5.24 1.92
N TRP A 288 18.33 6.30 1.16
CA TRP A 288 18.14 7.64 1.70
C TRP A 288 16.86 7.66 2.53
N VAL A 289 16.96 8.19 3.75
CA VAL A 289 15.80 8.38 4.64
C VAL A 289 15.22 9.79 4.57
N GLY A 290 15.98 10.73 3.98
CA GLY A 290 15.59 12.13 3.82
C GLY A 290 14.45 12.36 2.82
N THR A 291 14.27 11.45 1.88
CA THR A 291 13.19 11.49 0.87
C THR A 291 11.88 10.89 1.38
N GLY A 292 11.72 10.74 2.69
CA GLY A 292 10.58 10.08 3.31
C GLY A 292 10.92 8.65 3.73
N ALA A 293 10.89 8.39 5.03
CA ALA A 293 11.10 7.06 5.58
C ALA A 293 10.24 6.79 6.81
N PHE A 294 9.52 5.67 6.82
CA PHE A 294 8.90 5.13 8.03
C PHE A 294 9.77 4.04 8.63
N ALA A 295 9.96 4.11 9.94
CA ALA A 295 10.64 3.09 10.72
C ALA A 295 9.96 2.90 12.08
N SER A 296 10.06 1.69 12.64
CA SER A 296 9.70 1.49 14.03
C SER A 296 10.71 2.16 14.95
N ARG A 297 10.22 2.70 16.08
CA ARG A 297 11.10 3.19 17.16
C ARG A 297 12.02 2.09 17.66
N GLU A 298 11.58 0.84 17.62
CA GLU A 298 12.39 -0.34 17.95
C GLU A 298 13.61 -0.48 17.03
N ASN A 299 13.44 -0.37 15.71
CA ASN A 299 14.55 -0.43 14.75
C ASN A 299 15.56 0.71 14.99
N VAL A 300 15.06 1.89 15.34
CA VAL A 300 15.90 3.06 15.65
C VAL A 300 16.69 2.88 16.95
N VAL A 301 16.04 2.40 18.01
CA VAL A 301 16.73 2.06 19.27
C VAL A 301 17.75 0.94 19.05
N LYS A 302 17.43 -0.06 18.22
CA LYS A 302 18.38 -1.11 17.83
C LYS A 302 19.59 -0.52 17.11
N PHE A 303 19.39 0.40 16.17
CA PHE A 303 20.48 1.10 15.50
C PHE A 303 21.39 1.85 16.48
N LEU A 304 20.82 2.64 17.40
CA LEU A 304 21.61 3.38 18.39
C LEU A 304 22.43 2.44 19.29
N LYS A 305 21.91 1.24 19.61
CA LYS A 305 22.67 0.21 20.32
C LYS A 305 23.78 -0.38 19.46
N LEU A 306 23.53 -0.62 18.17
CA LEU A 306 24.55 -1.12 17.24
C LEU A 306 25.70 -0.13 17.10
N ALA A 307 25.43 1.18 17.10
CA ALA A 307 26.49 2.19 17.08
C ALA A 307 27.47 2.04 18.25
N ALA A 308 26.96 1.72 19.45
CA ALA A 308 27.79 1.46 20.62
C ALA A 308 28.52 0.11 20.54
N VAL A 309 27.86 -0.96 20.09
CA VAL A 309 28.43 -2.32 20.02
C VAL A 309 29.49 -2.46 18.93
N THR A 310 29.42 -1.61 17.90
CA THR A 310 30.35 -1.61 16.76
C THR A 310 31.45 -0.56 16.92
N ASP A 311 31.58 0.05 18.11
CA ASP A 311 32.60 1.07 18.42
C ASP A 311 32.67 2.18 17.34
N MET A 312 31.51 2.71 16.91
CA MET A 312 31.49 3.84 15.98
C MET A 312 32.20 5.04 16.58
N ASP A 313 33.10 5.65 15.81
CA ASP A 313 33.72 6.91 16.23
C ASP A 313 32.68 8.05 16.24
N PRO A 314 32.96 9.18 16.94
CA PRO A 314 31.99 10.27 17.04
C PRO A 314 31.55 10.87 15.70
N LEU A 315 32.41 10.85 14.68
CA LEU A 315 32.10 11.40 13.36
C LEU A 315 31.23 10.44 12.55
N GLU A 316 31.52 9.14 12.60
CA GLU A 316 30.67 8.09 12.05
C GLU A 316 29.29 8.09 12.69
N PHE A 317 29.25 8.25 14.01
CA PHE A 317 28.01 8.38 14.76
C PHE A 317 27.19 9.58 14.26
N ALA A 318 27.82 10.74 14.09
CA ALA A 318 27.17 11.94 13.56
C ALA A 318 26.57 11.74 12.15
N TYR A 319 27.18 10.88 11.32
CA TYR A 319 26.70 10.52 9.99
C TYR A 319 25.80 9.27 9.97
N GLY A 320 24.97 9.11 11.01
CA GLY A 320 24.11 7.94 11.19
C GLY A 320 23.25 7.52 9.99
N ASP A 321 22.86 8.45 9.11
CA ASP A 321 22.11 8.12 7.88
C ASP A 321 22.84 7.13 6.98
N MET A 322 24.18 7.18 6.93
CA MET A 322 25.02 6.28 6.11
C MET A 322 25.08 4.85 6.66
N TYR A 323 24.64 4.67 7.90
CA TYR A 323 24.73 3.42 8.63
C TYR A 323 23.36 2.79 8.89
N PHE A 324 22.32 3.59 9.16
CA PHE A 324 21.05 3.12 9.71
C PHE A 324 20.42 1.97 8.91
N THR A 325 20.15 2.17 7.62
CA THR A 325 19.51 1.17 6.76
C THR A 325 20.42 -0.03 6.54
N THR A 326 21.70 0.23 6.27
CA THR A 326 22.75 -0.79 6.16
C THR A 326 22.80 -1.70 7.38
N TYR A 327 22.74 -1.14 8.59
CA TYR A 327 22.89 -1.83 9.87
C TYR A 327 21.65 -2.61 10.30
N MET A 328 20.51 -2.41 9.64
CA MET A 328 19.38 -3.31 9.84
C MET A 328 19.69 -4.72 9.34
N ASN A 329 20.68 -4.87 8.44
CA ASN A 329 20.94 -6.09 7.66
C ASN A 329 19.63 -6.67 7.12
N GLN A 330 18.82 -5.78 6.54
CA GLN A 330 17.56 -6.05 5.88
C GLN A 330 17.41 -5.00 4.77
N PRO A 331 17.11 -5.39 3.53
CA PRO A 331 16.80 -4.42 2.48
C PRO A 331 15.59 -3.58 2.87
N PRO A 332 15.60 -2.23 2.78
CA PRO A 332 14.41 -1.40 3.00
C PRO A 332 13.30 -1.72 1.98
N TYR A 333 12.03 -1.66 2.40
CA TYR A 333 10.88 -1.79 1.48
C TYR A 333 10.63 -0.43 0.83
N GLN A 334 11.28 -0.22 -0.31
CA GLN A 334 11.24 1.04 -1.02
C GLN A 334 10.11 1.11 -2.03
N ILE A 335 9.44 2.26 -2.06
CA ILE A 335 8.42 2.65 -3.02
C ILE A 335 9.05 3.70 -3.95
N GLN A 336 8.63 3.71 -5.22
CA GLN A 336 9.11 4.63 -6.25
C GLN A 336 7.98 5.53 -6.75
N ASN A 337 8.23 6.84 -6.81
CA ASN A 337 7.33 7.84 -7.39
C ASN A 337 8.10 9.07 -7.91
N ASP A 338 7.38 10.15 -8.20
CA ASP A 338 7.98 11.45 -8.46
C ASP A 338 8.07 12.27 -7.17
N LEU A 339 9.26 12.80 -6.92
CA LEU A 339 9.51 13.65 -5.75
C LEU A 339 9.42 15.12 -6.15
N ARG A 340 8.66 15.91 -5.37
CA ARG A 340 8.60 17.36 -5.58
C ARG A 340 9.73 18.05 -4.82
N GLU A 341 10.71 18.55 -5.56
CA GLU A 341 11.86 19.27 -5.03
C GLU A 341 11.46 20.65 -4.44
N LEU A 342 12.05 20.99 -3.30
CA LEU A 342 12.06 22.34 -2.72
C LEU A 342 13.41 23.01 -2.97
N PRO A 343 13.52 24.34 -2.88
CA PRO A 343 14.80 25.03 -3.06
C PRO A 343 15.94 24.44 -2.20
N GLN A 344 17.02 23.99 -2.86
CA GLN A 344 18.14 23.23 -2.26
C GLN A 344 19.42 24.01 -2.00
N GLU A 345 19.34 25.32 -1.75
CA GLU A 345 20.53 26.13 -1.49
C GLU A 345 21.37 25.55 -0.33
N ASN A 346 22.66 25.27 -0.60
CA ASN A 346 23.63 24.70 0.34
C ASN A 346 23.34 23.25 0.82
N ALA A 347 22.77 22.40 -0.04
CA ALA A 347 22.52 20.99 0.29
C ALA A 347 23.78 20.24 0.78
N PHE A 348 23.69 19.62 1.96
CA PHE A 348 24.82 18.95 2.64
C PHE A 348 25.37 17.73 1.87
N SER A 349 24.53 17.14 1.02
CA SER A 349 24.83 15.93 0.22
C SER A 349 25.20 16.24 -1.24
N ALA A 350 25.34 17.52 -1.62
CA ALA A 350 25.77 17.92 -2.95
C ALA A 350 27.31 17.92 -3.09
N GLY A 351 27.81 17.82 -4.33
CA GLY A 351 29.25 17.88 -4.65
C GLY A 351 30.07 16.84 -3.89
N ASP A 352 31.09 17.30 -3.15
CA ASP A 352 31.97 16.48 -2.30
C ASP A 352 31.20 15.67 -1.24
N GLY A 353 30.00 16.11 -0.87
CA GLY A 353 29.11 15.39 0.04
C GLY A 353 28.74 13.99 -0.46
N ARG A 354 28.62 13.79 -1.78
CA ARG A 354 28.32 12.47 -2.37
C ARG A 354 29.47 11.48 -2.15
N ILE A 355 30.71 11.93 -2.36
CA ILE A 355 31.90 11.10 -2.17
C ILE A 355 32.04 10.73 -0.69
N ARG A 356 31.87 11.71 0.21
CA ARG A 356 31.86 11.47 1.66
C ARG A 356 30.83 10.41 2.05
N ASN A 357 29.60 10.54 1.55
CA ASN A 357 28.52 9.60 1.86
C ASN A 357 28.87 8.16 1.43
N LYS A 358 29.40 7.99 0.21
CA LYS A 358 29.89 6.68 -0.28
C LYS A 358 30.99 6.08 0.59
N ILE A 359 31.92 6.90 1.08
CA ILE A 359 32.99 6.44 1.99
C ILE A 359 32.39 5.88 3.29
N TYR A 360 31.46 6.59 3.92
CA TYR A 360 30.83 6.14 5.17
C TYR A 360 29.90 4.95 4.96
N MET A 361 29.19 4.86 3.84
CA MET A 361 28.43 3.66 3.44
C MET A 361 29.35 2.44 3.34
N HIS A 362 30.52 2.59 2.70
CA HIS A 362 31.49 1.51 2.60
C HIS A 362 32.05 1.07 3.97
N LYS A 363 32.38 2.03 4.84
CA LYS A 363 32.79 1.75 6.22
C LYS A 363 31.72 0.98 7.00
N ALA A 364 30.46 1.35 6.84
CA ALA A 364 29.32 0.65 7.44
C ALA A 364 29.29 -0.82 7.02
N LEU A 365 29.40 -1.09 5.71
CA LEU A 365 29.40 -2.45 5.16
C LEU A 365 30.58 -3.27 5.62
N ALA A 366 31.80 -2.72 5.55
CA ALA A 366 33.01 -3.41 5.98
C ALA A 366 32.90 -3.83 7.45
N ARG A 367 32.48 -2.90 8.33
CA ARG A 367 32.32 -3.20 9.76
C ARG A 367 31.24 -4.26 10.02
N MET A 368 30.08 -4.14 9.38
CA MET A 368 29.02 -5.14 9.53
C MET A 368 29.48 -6.52 9.07
N MET A 369 30.23 -6.59 7.96
CA MET A 369 30.80 -7.84 7.46
C MET A 369 31.78 -8.48 8.45
N ASP A 370 32.62 -7.69 9.12
CA ASP A 370 33.55 -8.20 10.15
C ASP A 370 32.80 -8.81 11.34
N HIS A 371 31.74 -8.16 11.82
CA HIS A 371 30.88 -8.72 12.88
C HIS A 371 30.14 -9.99 12.45
N LEU A 372 29.64 -10.04 11.21
CA LEU A 372 28.97 -11.22 10.67
C LEU A 372 29.92 -12.42 10.55
N LYS A 373 31.14 -12.18 10.06
CA LYS A 373 32.22 -13.18 9.97
C LYS A 373 32.70 -13.69 11.33
N ALA A 374 32.79 -12.80 12.32
CA ALA A 374 33.18 -13.15 13.69
C ALA A 374 32.09 -13.92 14.46
N ASP A 375 31.00 -14.30 13.79
CA ASP A 375 29.81 -14.91 14.37
C ASP A 375 29.18 -14.11 15.52
N SER A 376 29.29 -12.79 15.47
CA SER A 376 28.66 -11.91 16.46
C SER A 376 27.13 -11.98 16.35
N SER A 377 26.45 -11.95 17.49
CA SER A 377 24.98 -11.83 17.56
C SER A 377 24.48 -10.39 17.40
N ALA A 378 25.35 -9.45 17.05
CA ALA A 378 24.99 -8.03 16.89
C ALA A 378 23.95 -7.83 15.77
N PHE A 379 24.15 -8.49 14.62
CA PHE A 379 23.31 -8.31 13.43
C PHE A 379 22.37 -9.51 13.21
N PRO A 380 21.15 -9.29 12.68
CA PRO A 380 20.25 -10.37 12.33
C PRO A 380 20.81 -11.17 11.13
N ARG A 381 20.72 -12.50 11.19
CA ARG A 381 21.29 -13.41 10.16
C ARG A 381 20.25 -13.99 9.19
N HIS A 382 18.98 -13.66 9.38
CA HIS A 382 17.91 -14.15 8.53
C HIS A 382 17.19 -12.96 7.89
N GLU A 383 16.94 -13.04 6.58
CA GLU A 383 16.04 -12.12 5.91
C GLU A 383 14.64 -12.28 6.48
N VAL A 384 13.98 -11.15 6.78
CA VAL A 384 12.61 -11.13 7.27
C VAL A 384 11.66 -10.99 6.09
N SER A 385 10.65 -11.86 6.02
CA SER A 385 9.63 -11.75 4.97
C SER A 385 8.80 -10.46 5.11
N PRO A 386 8.43 -9.82 3.99
CA PRO A 386 8.82 -10.17 2.62
C PRO A 386 10.29 -9.84 2.34
N THR A 387 11.03 -10.83 1.85
CA THR A 387 12.40 -10.64 1.31
C THR A 387 12.37 -9.70 0.11
N LEU A 388 13.53 -9.23 -0.36
CA LEU A 388 13.60 -8.28 -1.48
C LEU A 388 12.77 -8.73 -2.70
N TYR A 389 12.78 -10.04 -3.00
CA TYR A 389 12.10 -10.61 -4.16
C TYR A 389 10.64 -11.02 -3.93
N GLU A 390 10.19 -11.04 -2.68
CA GLU A 390 8.79 -11.31 -2.30
C GLU A 390 7.94 -10.02 -2.26
N ARG A 391 8.57 -8.86 -2.38
CA ARG A 391 7.91 -7.55 -2.35
C ARG A 391 7.24 -7.28 -3.69
N ASP A 392 5.96 -6.94 -3.62
CA ASP A 392 5.13 -6.70 -4.78
C ASP A 392 4.71 -5.24 -4.93
N ILE A 393 4.65 -4.46 -3.86
CA ILE A 393 4.33 -3.03 -3.90
C ILE A 393 5.48 -2.24 -4.52
N ARG A 394 5.18 -1.38 -5.51
CA ARG A 394 6.20 -0.64 -6.26
C ARG A 394 6.02 0.87 -6.24
N ALA A 395 4.82 1.36 -6.48
CA ALA A 395 4.56 2.79 -6.62
C ALA A 395 3.22 3.16 -5.99
N PRO A 396 3.04 4.37 -5.44
CA PRO A 396 1.76 4.88 -5.05
C PRO A 396 1.01 5.44 -6.26
N CYS A 397 -0.31 5.46 -6.17
CA CYS A 397 -1.14 6.12 -7.16
C CYS A 397 -1.12 7.64 -7.00
N GLN A 398 -1.35 8.37 -8.09
CA GLN A 398 -1.31 9.84 -8.16
C GLN A 398 -2.08 10.54 -7.02
N ASP A 399 -3.22 9.98 -6.62
CA ASP A 399 -4.12 10.54 -5.62
C ASP A 399 -3.89 10.01 -4.19
N ASP A 400 -2.83 9.22 -3.98
CA ASP A 400 -2.48 8.60 -2.70
C ASP A 400 -3.58 7.66 -2.16
N ARG A 401 -4.41 7.08 -3.04
CA ARG A 401 -5.51 6.14 -2.68
C ARG A 401 -5.22 4.68 -3.02
N CYS A 402 -4.11 4.38 -3.69
CA CYS A 402 -3.68 3.01 -3.92
C CYS A 402 -2.16 2.88 -4.03
N LEU A 403 -1.71 1.63 -4.04
CA LEU A 403 -0.37 1.23 -4.42
C LEU A 403 -0.43 0.28 -5.61
N MET A 404 0.35 0.56 -6.65
CA MET A 404 0.65 -0.38 -7.72
C MET A 404 1.43 -1.57 -7.16
N MET A 405 1.01 -2.78 -7.56
CA MET A 405 1.74 -4.01 -7.28
C MET A 405 2.12 -4.76 -8.55
N THR A 406 3.26 -5.45 -8.53
CA THR A 406 3.67 -6.42 -9.55
C THR A 406 4.76 -7.35 -9.02
N ASN A 407 4.77 -8.60 -9.48
CA ASN A 407 5.89 -9.53 -9.26
C ASN A 407 7.09 -9.28 -10.19
N ARG A 408 6.96 -8.38 -11.18
CA ARG A 408 8.02 -8.06 -12.13
C ARG A 408 9.03 -7.11 -11.47
N HIS A 409 10.27 -7.58 -11.34
CA HIS A 409 11.39 -6.78 -10.86
C HIS A 409 12.00 -5.97 -12.01
N ALA A 410 12.38 -4.72 -11.74
CA ALA A 410 12.98 -3.81 -12.72
C ALA A 410 14.45 -4.12 -12.99
N PHE A 411 15.10 -4.87 -12.11
CA PHE A 411 16.52 -5.16 -12.17
C PHE A 411 16.80 -6.66 -12.03
N PRO A 412 17.95 -7.13 -12.55
CA PRO A 412 18.44 -8.47 -12.30
C PRO A 412 18.58 -8.81 -10.81
N ASP A 413 18.68 -10.10 -10.51
CA ASP A 413 18.91 -10.56 -9.14
C ASP A 413 20.25 -10.03 -8.60
N VAL A 414 20.22 -9.20 -7.56
CA VAL A 414 21.41 -8.59 -6.97
C VAL A 414 22.28 -9.63 -6.25
N ARG A 415 21.71 -10.79 -5.91
CA ARG A 415 22.47 -11.91 -5.30
C ARG A 415 23.48 -12.52 -6.27
N LEU A 416 23.43 -12.17 -7.56
CA LEU A 416 24.48 -12.47 -8.53
C LEU A 416 25.79 -11.75 -8.22
N PHE A 417 25.74 -10.62 -7.50
CA PHE A 417 26.89 -9.80 -7.14
C PHE A 417 27.28 -10.05 -5.69
N LEU A 418 28.26 -10.95 -5.49
CA LEU A 418 28.76 -11.26 -4.15
C LEU A 418 29.60 -10.09 -3.61
N TYR A 419 29.16 -9.48 -2.51
CA TYR A 419 29.89 -8.38 -1.89
C TYR A 419 31.23 -8.85 -1.30
N GLN A 420 32.27 -8.05 -1.54
CA GLN A 420 33.60 -8.19 -0.97
C GLN A 420 34.11 -6.83 -0.48
N PRO A 421 34.84 -6.75 0.64
CA PRO A 421 35.32 -5.47 1.19
C PRO A 421 36.26 -4.69 0.26
N ALA A 422 36.91 -5.36 -0.70
CA ALA A 422 37.74 -4.68 -1.70
C ALA A 422 36.91 -3.85 -2.69
N VAL A 423 35.60 -4.11 -2.80
CA VAL A 423 34.67 -3.42 -3.69
C VAL A 423 34.04 -2.26 -2.91
N ASN A 424 34.43 -1.04 -3.24
CA ASN A 424 33.80 0.16 -2.69
C ASN A 424 32.47 0.47 -3.41
N ILE A 425 31.72 1.47 -2.92
CA ILE A 425 30.39 1.80 -3.47
C ILE A 425 30.45 2.21 -4.94
N SER A 426 31.43 3.04 -5.33
CA SER A 426 31.58 3.48 -6.72
C SER A 426 31.94 2.33 -7.66
N GLU A 427 32.73 1.37 -7.18
CA GLU A 427 33.06 0.16 -7.94
C GLU A 427 31.84 -0.76 -8.06
N SER A 428 31.01 -0.86 -7.02
CA SER A 428 29.72 -1.57 -7.10
C SER A 428 28.84 -0.96 -8.19
N GLU A 429 28.69 0.36 -8.23
CA GLU A 429 27.95 1.05 -9.30
C GLU A 429 28.48 0.70 -10.68
N ARG A 430 29.80 0.82 -10.89
CA ARG A 430 30.45 0.51 -12.17
C ARG A 430 30.16 -0.92 -12.63
N ILE A 431 30.28 -1.91 -11.74
CA ILE A 431 30.03 -3.32 -12.06
C ILE A 431 28.56 -3.54 -12.46
N HIS A 432 27.62 -2.90 -11.77
CA HIS A 432 26.20 -3.02 -12.09
C HIS A 432 25.88 -2.34 -13.43
N ASP A 433 26.42 -1.14 -13.68
CA ASP A 433 26.21 -0.41 -14.93
C ASP A 433 26.77 -1.15 -16.15
N GLU A 434 27.87 -1.89 -16.00
CA GLU A 434 28.41 -2.76 -17.04
C GLU A 434 27.54 -4.00 -17.29
N TYR A 435 26.78 -4.45 -16.30
CA TYR A 435 25.93 -5.64 -16.40
C TYR A 435 24.54 -5.34 -16.97
N TYR A 436 23.92 -4.24 -16.54
CA TYR A 436 22.57 -3.90 -16.97
C TYR A 436 22.31 -2.38 -16.95
N ASN A 437 21.72 -1.89 -18.03
CA ASN A 437 21.43 -0.48 -18.20
C ASN A 437 20.14 -0.08 -17.45
N SER A 438 20.29 0.68 -16.36
CA SER A 438 19.17 1.22 -15.58
C SER A 438 18.34 2.30 -16.29
N ASP A 439 18.87 2.92 -17.36
CA ASP A 439 18.22 4.06 -18.02
C ASP A 439 16.84 3.70 -18.59
N TYR A 440 16.67 2.46 -19.05
CA TYR A 440 15.35 2.00 -19.53
C TYR A 440 14.30 2.04 -18.41
N PHE A 441 14.66 1.58 -17.21
CA PHE A 441 13.77 1.68 -16.05
C PHE A 441 13.53 3.13 -15.65
N ILE A 442 14.56 3.98 -15.66
CA ILE A 442 14.43 5.40 -15.32
C ILE A 442 13.47 6.12 -16.28
N ALA A 443 13.45 5.73 -17.56
CA ALA A 443 12.52 6.27 -18.56
C ALA A 443 11.10 5.67 -18.48
N HIS A 444 10.95 4.46 -17.95
CA HIS A 444 9.68 3.73 -17.86
C HIS A 444 9.43 3.12 -16.47
N PRO A 445 9.49 3.92 -15.39
CA PRO A 445 9.40 3.44 -14.01
C PRO A 445 8.01 2.90 -13.65
N TYR A 446 7.91 2.29 -12.47
CA TYR A 446 6.64 1.73 -11.99
C TYR A 446 5.55 2.78 -11.82
N SER A 447 5.90 3.97 -11.33
CA SER A 447 4.95 5.06 -11.09
C SER A 447 4.16 5.46 -12.33
N HIS A 448 4.74 5.32 -13.53
CA HIS A 448 4.04 5.62 -14.78
C HIS A 448 2.83 4.73 -15.06
N ALA A 449 2.63 3.62 -14.33
CA ALA A 449 1.39 2.84 -14.46
C ALA A 449 0.21 3.46 -13.69
N VAL A 450 0.45 4.44 -12.82
CA VAL A 450 -0.53 4.95 -11.84
C VAL A 450 -0.37 6.46 -11.56
N ASP A 451 0.28 7.20 -12.45
CA ASP A 451 0.55 8.63 -12.33
C ASP A 451 -0.59 9.52 -12.88
N GLY A 452 -1.62 8.90 -13.49
CA GLY A 452 -2.75 9.59 -14.10
C GLY A 452 -2.40 10.32 -15.41
N ASN A 453 -1.27 10.00 -16.04
CA ASN A 453 -0.82 10.63 -17.28
C ASN A 453 -0.86 9.65 -18.45
N ASP A 454 -1.82 9.83 -19.35
CA ASP A 454 -2.00 8.96 -20.53
C ASP A 454 -0.84 9.00 -21.58
N ASN A 455 0.22 9.77 -21.30
CA ASN A 455 1.40 9.93 -22.17
C ASN A 455 2.68 9.30 -21.62
N THR A 456 2.64 8.75 -20.41
CA THR A 456 3.72 7.98 -19.78
C THR A 456 3.34 6.49 -19.79
N ALA A 457 4.31 5.62 -19.53
CA ALA A 457 4.05 4.19 -19.42
C ALA A 457 5.11 3.52 -18.56
N TRP A 458 4.67 2.60 -17.70
CA TRP A 458 5.52 1.57 -17.13
C TRP A 458 5.78 0.50 -18.18
N ARG A 459 7.05 0.09 -18.33
CA ARG A 459 7.44 -0.95 -19.29
C ARG A 459 8.37 -1.96 -18.66
N THR A 460 8.16 -3.24 -18.97
CA THR A 460 9.14 -4.29 -18.66
C THR A 460 10.07 -4.53 -19.84
N LEU A 461 11.31 -4.95 -19.57
CA LEU A 461 12.22 -5.40 -20.62
C LEU A 461 11.92 -6.82 -21.09
N ASP A 462 11.62 -7.69 -20.14
CA ASP A 462 11.31 -9.09 -20.43
C ASP A 462 9.85 -9.26 -20.86
N ASN A 463 9.65 -10.30 -21.65
CA ASN A 463 8.33 -10.81 -22.02
C ASN A 463 7.55 -11.33 -20.80
N ILE A 464 6.23 -11.22 -20.90
CA ILE A 464 5.29 -11.67 -19.87
C ILE A 464 5.30 -13.20 -19.80
N ARG A 465 5.42 -13.75 -18.59
CA ARG A 465 5.38 -15.19 -18.32
C ARG A 465 4.09 -15.59 -17.63
N ALA A 466 3.72 -16.86 -17.76
CA ALA A 466 2.62 -17.45 -17.01
C ALA A 466 2.83 -17.23 -15.51
N GLY A 467 1.82 -16.67 -14.86
CA GLY A 467 1.82 -16.34 -13.43
C GLY A 467 2.21 -14.90 -13.12
N ASP A 468 2.76 -14.14 -14.08
CA ASP A 468 3.04 -12.72 -13.91
C ASP A 468 1.76 -11.92 -13.69
N TYR A 469 1.90 -10.83 -12.92
CA TYR A 469 0.78 -9.96 -12.61
C TYR A 469 1.18 -8.51 -12.40
N PHE A 470 0.20 -7.63 -12.60
CA PHE A 470 0.17 -6.30 -12.01
C PHE A 470 -1.23 -6.02 -11.41
N GLY A 471 -1.31 -5.08 -10.47
CA GLY A 471 -2.49 -4.91 -9.64
C GLY A 471 -2.48 -3.63 -8.82
N LEU A 472 -3.49 -3.47 -7.96
CA LEU A 472 -3.64 -2.37 -7.02
C LEU A 472 -3.92 -2.89 -5.60
N ASP A 473 -3.23 -2.33 -4.60
CA ASP A 473 -3.59 -2.37 -3.18
C ASP A 473 -4.35 -1.07 -2.89
N LEU A 474 -5.62 -1.19 -2.57
CA LEU A 474 -6.56 -0.07 -2.40
C LEU A 474 -6.49 0.52 -0.97
N LEU A 475 -5.43 0.21 -0.24
CA LEU A 475 -5.07 0.63 1.12
C LEU A 475 -6.01 0.11 2.22
N LEU A 476 -7.29 -0.06 1.92
CA LEU A 476 -8.32 -0.56 2.82
C LEU A 476 -9.33 -1.47 2.08
N PRO A 477 -10.08 -2.32 2.81
CA PRO A 477 -11.16 -3.10 2.22
C PRO A 477 -12.25 -2.19 1.63
N ILE A 478 -12.46 -2.29 0.32
CA ILE A 478 -13.39 -1.43 -0.41
C ILE A 478 -14.85 -1.62 0.05
N PRO A 479 -15.57 -0.55 0.44
CA PRO A 479 -16.94 -0.68 0.95
C PRO A 479 -18.01 -0.74 -0.14
N VAL A 480 -17.70 -0.33 -1.36
CA VAL A 480 -18.66 -0.13 -2.47
C VAL A 480 -18.17 -0.78 -3.76
N PRO A 481 -19.06 -1.10 -4.73
CA PRO A 481 -18.60 -1.52 -6.06
C PRO A 481 -17.68 -0.48 -6.72
N VAL A 482 -16.74 -0.95 -7.53
CA VAL A 482 -15.70 -0.11 -8.16
C VAL A 482 -15.62 -0.41 -9.65
N VAL A 483 -15.47 0.65 -10.44
CA VAL A 483 -15.13 0.58 -11.87
C VAL A 483 -13.65 0.85 -12.04
N TYR A 484 -12.96 -0.06 -12.72
CA TYR A 484 -11.54 0.08 -13.04
C TYR A 484 -11.36 0.60 -14.46
N ARG A 485 -10.39 1.49 -14.61
CA ARG A 485 -9.86 1.96 -15.88
C ARG A 485 -8.46 1.39 -16.06
N LEU A 486 -8.21 0.77 -17.19
CA LEU A 486 -6.92 0.22 -17.56
C LEU A 486 -6.58 0.68 -18.97
N LEU A 487 -5.57 1.54 -19.11
CA LEU A 487 -5.03 1.98 -20.39
C LEU A 487 -3.70 1.25 -20.64
N VAL A 488 -3.63 0.49 -21.73
CA VAL A 488 -2.47 -0.36 -22.04
C VAL A 488 -2.15 -0.35 -23.53
N ASP A 489 -0.90 -0.67 -23.85
CA ASP A 489 -0.47 -1.00 -25.21
C ASP A 489 -0.23 -2.52 -25.26
N GLN A 490 -1.33 -3.26 -25.34
CA GLN A 490 -1.34 -4.73 -25.35
C GLN A 490 -2.26 -5.25 -26.44
N PRO A 491 -1.90 -6.36 -27.12
CA PRO A 491 -2.79 -6.97 -28.09
C PRO A 491 -4.00 -7.58 -27.39
N ARG A 492 -5.11 -7.73 -28.14
CA ARG A 492 -6.38 -8.28 -27.61
C ARG A 492 -6.23 -9.65 -26.95
N GLU A 493 -5.26 -10.45 -27.38
CA GLU A 493 -4.94 -11.76 -26.81
C GLU A 493 -4.54 -11.71 -25.33
N TYR A 494 -3.94 -10.60 -24.88
CA TYR A 494 -3.58 -10.40 -23.47
C TYR A 494 -4.79 -10.62 -22.56
N PHE A 495 -5.94 -10.06 -22.91
CA PHE A 495 -7.16 -10.17 -22.11
C PHE A 495 -7.80 -11.55 -22.17
N ALA A 496 -7.60 -12.31 -23.25
CA ALA A 496 -8.05 -13.69 -23.32
C ALA A 496 -7.30 -14.57 -22.30
N ASN A 497 -6.00 -14.32 -22.11
CA ASN A 497 -5.09 -15.05 -21.23
C ASN A 497 -4.98 -14.48 -19.81
N THR A 498 -5.80 -13.49 -19.43
CA THR A 498 -5.71 -12.80 -18.14
C THR A 498 -6.89 -13.13 -17.22
N VAL A 499 -6.59 -13.45 -15.96
CA VAL A 499 -7.58 -13.66 -14.91
C VAL A 499 -7.53 -12.52 -13.90
N ILE A 500 -8.69 -11.98 -13.55
CA ILE A 500 -8.80 -10.96 -12.49
C ILE A 500 -9.00 -11.67 -11.15
N GLN A 501 -8.12 -11.36 -10.21
CA GLN A 501 -8.13 -11.91 -8.86
C GLN A 501 -8.26 -10.80 -7.84
N THR A 502 -8.97 -11.10 -6.75
CA THR A 502 -9.05 -10.22 -5.58
C THR A 502 -8.51 -10.90 -4.33
N SER A 503 -8.08 -10.10 -3.37
CA SER A 503 -7.69 -10.57 -2.05
C SER A 503 -8.09 -9.58 -0.97
N ILE A 504 -8.34 -10.09 0.24
CA ILE A 504 -8.55 -9.28 1.44
C ILE A 504 -7.20 -8.99 2.12
N ASN A 505 -6.22 -9.87 1.96
CA ASN A 505 -4.96 -9.88 2.74
C ASN A 505 -3.68 -9.88 1.89
N GLY A 506 -3.78 -9.94 0.56
CA GLY A 506 -2.65 -9.99 -0.37
C GLY A 506 -1.93 -11.34 -0.42
N LYS A 507 -2.39 -12.34 0.36
CA LYS A 507 -1.79 -13.69 0.43
C LYS A 507 -2.68 -14.74 -0.22
N THR A 508 -3.98 -14.67 0.04
CA THR A 508 -4.96 -15.62 -0.49
C THR A 508 -5.73 -14.94 -1.59
N TRP A 509 -5.56 -15.41 -2.83
CA TRP A 509 -6.16 -14.83 -4.02
C TRP A 509 -7.33 -15.67 -4.50
N THR A 510 -8.43 -15.00 -4.86
CA THR A 510 -9.64 -15.63 -5.40
C THR A 510 -9.96 -15.04 -6.76
N ASN A 511 -10.19 -15.90 -7.75
CA ASN A 511 -10.67 -15.48 -9.07
C ASN A 511 -12.07 -14.86 -8.90
N LEU A 512 -12.31 -13.72 -9.55
CA LEU A 512 -13.65 -13.12 -9.57
C LEU A 512 -14.60 -14.02 -10.38
N ASN A 513 -15.68 -14.46 -9.72
CA ASN A 513 -16.73 -15.29 -10.31
C ASN A 513 -18.11 -14.66 -10.04
N PRO A 514 -18.91 -14.36 -11.07
CA PRO A 514 -18.60 -14.51 -12.50
C PRO A 514 -17.45 -13.60 -12.95
N ARG A 515 -16.75 -13.98 -14.03
CA ARG A 515 -15.66 -13.19 -14.61
C ARG A 515 -16.21 -11.81 -15.01
N PRO A 516 -15.59 -10.69 -14.56
CA PRO A 516 -16.02 -9.35 -14.98
C PRO A 516 -15.97 -9.22 -16.50
N ARG A 517 -16.99 -8.59 -17.08
CA ARG A 517 -16.97 -8.21 -18.49
C ARG A 517 -15.99 -7.05 -18.65
N ILE A 518 -14.95 -7.25 -19.46
CA ILE A 518 -14.01 -6.20 -19.85
C ILE A 518 -14.51 -5.62 -21.16
N THR A 519 -14.80 -4.32 -21.17
CA THR A 519 -15.08 -3.56 -22.40
C THR A 519 -13.80 -2.87 -22.84
N SER A 520 -13.37 -3.13 -24.08
CA SER A 520 -12.13 -2.61 -24.65
C SER A 520 -12.44 -1.78 -25.88
N GLU A 521 -11.92 -0.57 -25.94
CA GLU A 521 -12.07 0.34 -27.08
C GLU A 521 -10.70 0.93 -27.49
N PRO A 522 -10.49 1.24 -28.78
CA PRO A 522 -9.32 1.97 -29.21
C PRO A 522 -9.30 3.36 -28.57
N PHE A 523 -8.15 3.80 -28.10
CA PHE A 523 -7.94 5.12 -27.50
C PHE A 523 -6.71 5.77 -28.10
N THR A 524 -6.82 7.02 -28.55
CA THR A 524 -5.67 7.77 -29.05
C THR A 524 -5.27 8.80 -28.01
N ASN A 525 -4.02 8.74 -27.53
CA ASN A 525 -3.52 9.72 -26.56
C ASN A 525 -3.09 11.04 -27.25
N ALA A 526 -2.63 12.01 -26.46
CA ALA A 526 -2.19 13.30 -26.97
C ALA A 526 -0.92 13.25 -27.86
N LYS A 527 -0.26 12.09 -27.95
CA LYS A 527 0.90 11.83 -28.81
C LYS A 527 0.53 11.06 -30.08
N ASP A 528 -0.76 10.96 -30.42
CA ASP A 528 -1.29 10.19 -31.54
C ASP A 528 -0.96 8.68 -31.50
N GLN A 529 -0.64 8.14 -30.32
CA GLN A 529 -0.42 6.70 -30.14
C GLN A 529 -1.76 5.99 -29.97
N LEU A 530 -1.98 4.94 -30.78
CA LEU A 530 -3.14 4.06 -30.66
C LEU A 530 -2.93 3.08 -29.50
N LEU A 531 -3.78 3.18 -28.49
CA LEU A 531 -3.78 2.37 -27.26
C LEU A 531 -5.10 1.61 -27.13
N THR A 532 -5.17 0.72 -26.15
CA THR A 532 -6.41 0.03 -25.76
C THR A 532 -6.87 0.51 -24.39
N LEU A 533 -8.03 1.15 -24.36
CA LEU A 533 -8.72 1.53 -23.13
C LEU A 533 -9.66 0.40 -22.72
N CYS A 534 -9.46 -0.13 -21.52
CA CYS A 534 -10.28 -1.17 -20.94
C CYS A 534 -11.01 -0.66 -19.70
N LYS A 535 -12.31 -0.95 -19.61
CA LYS A 535 -13.12 -0.73 -18.41
C LYS A 535 -13.70 -2.04 -17.92
N PHE A 536 -13.71 -2.25 -16.61
CA PHE A 536 -14.41 -3.39 -16.02
C PHE A 536 -14.95 -3.06 -14.63
N HIS A 537 -16.15 -3.57 -14.36
CA HIS A 537 -16.86 -3.34 -13.10
C HIS A 537 -16.67 -4.54 -12.15
N VAL A 538 -16.32 -4.26 -10.90
CA VAL A 538 -16.19 -5.27 -9.84
C VAL A 538 -17.30 -5.04 -8.80
N PRO A 539 -18.39 -5.84 -8.83
CA PRO A 539 -19.52 -5.68 -7.91
C PRO A 539 -19.23 -6.18 -6.49
N SER A 540 -18.17 -6.98 -6.33
CA SER A 540 -17.77 -7.48 -5.01
C SER A 540 -17.32 -6.32 -4.13
N THR A 541 -17.53 -6.44 -2.82
CA THR A 541 -17.01 -5.50 -1.82
C THR A 541 -16.07 -6.23 -0.85
N LYS A 542 -15.40 -5.49 0.04
CA LYS A 542 -14.52 -5.97 1.12
C LYS A 542 -13.17 -6.54 0.69
N TYR A 543 -12.86 -6.60 -0.60
CA TYR A 543 -11.50 -6.87 -1.03
C TYR A 543 -10.65 -5.60 -0.89
N ARG A 544 -9.36 -5.76 -0.63
CA ARG A 544 -8.37 -4.67 -0.56
C ARG A 544 -7.43 -4.70 -1.76
N PHE A 545 -7.17 -5.89 -2.28
CA PHE A 545 -6.21 -6.12 -3.36
C PHE A 545 -6.94 -6.61 -4.59
N ILE A 546 -6.51 -6.15 -5.75
CA ILE A 546 -6.94 -6.64 -7.06
C ILE A 546 -5.71 -6.79 -7.96
N ARG A 547 -5.66 -7.85 -8.77
CA ARG A 547 -4.59 -8.03 -9.77
C ARG A 547 -5.10 -8.73 -11.03
N LEU A 548 -4.41 -8.45 -12.12
CA LEU A 548 -4.55 -9.12 -13.41
C LEU A 548 -3.38 -10.09 -13.53
N GLN A 549 -3.66 -11.39 -13.50
CA GLN A 549 -2.65 -12.44 -13.61
C GLN A 549 -2.73 -13.13 -14.98
N THR A 550 -1.62 -13.14 -15.70
CA THR A 550 -1.48 -13.81 -16.98
C THR A 550 -1.35 -15.34 -16.79
N GLN A 551 -2.07 -16.12 -17.58
CA GLN A 551 -2.14 -17.59 -17.45
C GLN A 551 -1.15 -18.34 -18.36
N THR A 552 -0.66 -17.70 -19.40
CA THR A 552 0.24 -18.27 -20.40
C THR A 552 1.47 -17.38 -20.60
N ASP A 553 2.53 -17.95 -21.14
CA ASP A 553 3.66 -17.14 -21.63
C ASP A 553 3.21 -16.35 -22.86
N LEU A 554 3.67 -15.10 -22.97
CA LEU A 554 3.43 -14.20 -24.10
C LEU A 554 4.78 -13.74 -24.65
N ASP A 555 4.84 -13.36 -25.91
CA ASP A 555 6.08 -13.00 -26.61
C ASP A 555 6.36 -11.48 -26.60
N TYR A 556 5.65 -10.73 -25.77
CA TYR A 556 5.78 -9.29 -25.59
C TYR A 556 5.82 -8.87 -24.10
N PRO A 557 6.42 -7.70 -23.78
CA PRO A 557 6.51 -7.18 -22.42
C PRO A 557 5.22 -6.49 -21.94
N TYR A 558 5.16 -6.15 -20.65
CA TYR A 558 4.15 -5.23 -20.15
C TYR A 558 4.44 -3.80 -20.64
N VAL A 559 3.39 -3.14 -21.13
CA VAL A 559 3.29 -1.70 -21.38
C VAL A 559 1.97 -1.23 -20.78
N VAL A 560 2.04 -0.61 -19.59
CA VAL A 560 0.87 -0.11 -18.85
C VAL A 560 0.96 1.40 -18.76
N ILE A 561 -0.04 2.08 -19.31
CA ILE A 561 -0.10 3.55 -19.38
C ILE A 561 -0.83 4.09 -18.14
N ASP A 562 -1.94 3.47 -17.75
CA ASP A 562 -2.65 3.84 -16.53
C ASP A 562 -3.45 2.66 -15.99
N PHE A 563 -3.48 2.52 -14.66
CA PHE A 563 -4.37 1.63 -13.95
C PHE A 563 -4.98 2.37 -12.76
N SER A 564 -6.18 2.86 -12.96
CA SER A 564 -6.93 3.66 -11.99
C SER A 564 -8.30 3.06 -11.71
N PHE A 565 -8.99 3.63 -10.72
CA PHE A 565 -10.31 3.17 -10.32
C PHE A 565 -11.20 4.32 -9.84
N SER A 566 -12.51 4.11 -9.89
CA SER A 566 -13.48 5.07 -9.41
C SER A 566 -14.71 4.38 -8.83
N ALA A 567 -15.35 5.03 -7.87
CA ALA A 567 -16.68 4.65 -7.37
C ALA A 567 -17.53 5.91 -7.34
N ARG A 568 -18.00 6.34 -8.50
CA ARG A 568 -18.84 7.53 -8.65
C ARG A 568 -20.31 7.15 -8.56
N ALA A 569 -21.09 7.98 -7.88
CA ALA A 569 -22.55 7.93 -7.87
C ALA A 569 -23.12 9.31 -8.20
N ARG A 570 -24.29 9.33 -8.87
CA ARG A 570 -25.00 10.57 -9.20
C ARG A 570 -25.85 11.00 -8.01
N ARG A 571 -25.90 12.30 -7.72
CA ARG A 571 -26.92 12.88 -6.84
C ARG A 571 -28.06 13.49 -7.65
N ASP A 572 -29.29 13.27 -7.20
CA ASP A 572 -30.44 14.02 -7.68
C ASP A 572 -30.44 15.46 -7.14
N ALA A 573 -31.41 16.26 -7.60
CA ALA A 573 -31.59 17.64 -7.18
C ALA A 573 -31.88 17.80 -5.66
N ASN A 574 -32.29 16.73 -4.99
CA ASN A 574 -32.57 16.70 -3.55
C ASN A 574 -31.36 16.21 -2.72
N GLY A 575 -30.25 15.89 -3.39
CA GLY A 575 -29.03 15.36 -2.75
C GLY A 575 -29.07 13.86 -2.44
N GLN A 576 -30.10 13.14 -2.88
CA GLN A 576 -30.19 11.68 -2.76
C GLN A 576 -29.32 11.00 -3.82
N LEU A 577 -28.60 9.95 -3.43
CA LEU A 577 -27.78 9.16 -4.35
C LEU A 577 -28.71 8.31 -5.24
N LEU A 578 -28.65 8.55 -6.55
CA LEU A 578 -29.38 7.80 -7.55
C LEU A 578 -28.67 6.47 -7.82
N GLY A 579 -29.42 5.36 -7.84
CA GLY A 579 -28.92 4.06 -8.32
C GLY A 579 -28.25 3.14 -7.29
N LEU A 580 -28.45 3.37 -5.98
CA LEU A 580 -28.01 2.45 -4.92
C LEU A 580 -29.06 1.42 -4.49
N ASP A 581 -30.25 1.40 -5.11
CA ASP A 581 -31.30 0.44 -4.79
C ASP A 581 -30.91 -0.98 -5.26
N THR A 582 -30.49 -1.81 -4.32
CA THR A 582 -30.02 -3.19 -4.54
C THR A 582 -31.14 -4.22 -4.73
N GLU A 583 -32.41 -3.83 -4.86
CA GLU A 583 -33.53 -4.77 -4.77
C GLU A 583 -34.27 -5.11 -6.07
N ASN A 584 -34.00 -4.47 -7.21
CA ASN A 584 -34.64 -4.89 -8.48
C ASN A 584 -33.67 -4.90 -9.67
N ASP A 585 -33.87 -5.91 -10.50
CA ASP A 585 -33.14 -6.28 -11.72
C ASP A 585 -32.44 -5.15 -12.51
N GLY A 586 -31.20 -5.41 -12.93
CA GLY A 586 -30.75 -5.08 -14.28
C GLY A 586 -30.13 -3.71 -14.56
N GLY A 587 -29.94 -2.83 -13.59
CA GLY A 587 -29.34 -1.52 -13.88
C GLY A 587 -28.83 -0.77 -12.65
N THR A 588 -27.66 -1.14 -12.15
CA THR A 588 -26.87 -0.20 -11.33
C THR A 588 -26.18 0.74 -12.29
N ALA A 589 -26.75 1.94 -12.47
CA ALA A 589 -26.14 3.00 -13.28
C ALA A 589 -24.94 3.61 -12.54
N PHE A 590 -23.87 2.84 -12.42
CA PHE A 590 -22.52 3.38 -12.45
C PHE A 590 -22.28 3.92 -13.86
N LEU A 591 -21.52 5.00 -14.00
CA LEU A 591 -21.24 5.66 -15.28
C LEU A 591 -20.83 4.64 -16.37
N GLU A 592 -21.76 4.35 -17.28
CA GLU A 592 -21.43 4.08 -18.69
C GLU A 592 -21.38 5.46 -19.35
N ASP A 593 -20.19 5.90 -19.73
CA ASP A 593 -20.01 7.13 -20.50
C ASP A 593 -20.68 6.94 -21.88
N TYR A 594 -21.89 7.47 -22.05
CA TYR A 594 -22.43 7.75 -23.39
C TYR A 594 -21.70 8.99 -23.92
N PHE A 595 -20.58 8.79 -24.60
CA PHE A 595 -20.14 9.76 -25.62
C PHE A 595 -20.96 9.49 -26.87
N GLU A 596 -22.06 10.22 -27.05
CA GLU A 596 -22.68 10.34 -28.35
C GLU A 596 -21.66 10.99 -29.31
N SER A 597 -21.31 10.22 -30.33
CA SER A 597 -20.74 10.70 -31.57
C SER A 597 -21.61 11.83 -32.11
N GLY A 598 -21.08 13.06 -32.06
CA GLY A 598 -21.65 14.19 -32.77
C GLY A 598 -21.71 13.87 -34.26
N ASP A 599 -22.93 13.68 -34.74
CA ASP A 599 -23.22 13.19 -36.07
C ASP A 599 -22.87 14.22 -37.15
N ASN A 600 -22.38 13.67 -38.25
CA ASN A 600 -22.12 14.36 -39.50
C ASN A 600 -23.43 14.87 -40.12
N ASN A 601 -23.51 16.17 -40.38
CA ASN A 601 -24.27 16.74 -41.50
C ASN A 601 -23.46 17.99 -41.93
N GLY A 602 -22.76 18.00 -43.06
CA GLY A 602 -23.32 17.78 -44.38
C GLY A 602 -23.57 19.13 -45.05
N ARG A 603 -22.53 19.72 -45.65
CA ARG A 603 -22.70 20.71 -46.73
C ARG A 603 -21.51 20.67 -47.69
N TYR A 604 -21.69 19.90 -48.75
CA TYR A 604 -21.02 20.15 -50.03
C TYR A 604 -21.49 21.49 -50.58
N GLY A 605 -20.54 22.30 -51.04
CA GLY A 605 -20.75 23.52 -51.80
C GLY A 605 -19.41 23.94 -52.43
N HIS A 606 -19.37 23.83 -53.76
CA HIS A 606 -18.27 24.13 -54.68
C HIS A 606 -17.74 25.58 -54.63
N GLU A 607 -16.63 25.78 -55.38
CA GLU A 607 -15.97 27.01 -55.85
C GLU A 607 -14.75 27.43 -55.01
N ALA A 608 -13.52 27.14 -55.44
CA ALA A 608 -12.75 27.66 -56.59
C ALA A 608 -12.20 29.08 -56.40
N GLU A 609 -10.89 29.18 -56.63
CA GLU A 609 -10.11 30.36 -57.01
C GLU A 609 -9.79 31.46 -55.97
N ASP A 610 -8.51 31.39 -55.56
CA ASP A 610 -7.46 32.36 -55.97
C ASP A 610 -7.31 33.69 -55.21
N ARG A 611 -6.01 34.07 -55.09
CA ARG A 611 -5.40 35.37 -54.73
C ARG A 611 -5.12 35.73 -53.25
N GLN A 612 -3.80 35.65 -52.97
CA GLN A 612 -2.89 36.79 -52.73
C GLN A 612 -3.28 37.92 -51.73
N ASN A 613 -2.30 38.16 -50.85
CA ASN A 613 -1.95 39.42 -50.19
C ASN A 613 -2.83 39.95 -49.05
N ARG A 614 -2.38 39.76 -47.80
CA ARG A 614 -1.68 40.80 -47.01
C ARG A 614 -1.09 40.22 -45.73
#